data_AF-A0A5A7RNF4-F1
#
_entry.id   AF-A0A5A7RNF4-F1
#
_cell.length_a   1.000
_cell.length_b   1.000
_cell.length_c   1.000
_cell.angle_alpha   90.00
_cell.angle_beta   90.00
_cell.angle_gamma   90.00
#
_symmetry.space_group_name_H-M   'P 1'
#
loop_
_entity.id
_entity.type
_entity.pdbx_description
1 polymer ?
#
loop_
_entity_poly.entity_id
_entity_poly.type
_entity_poly.pdbx_seq_one_letter_code
_entity_poly.pdbx_strand_id
1 'polypeptide(L)'
;MIRRAVAAGRFYEGDEAALREQITECFLDERGPGLLPEIGVGEGRVKGCVVPHAGYVFSGAVAAHSYAEIAKDGFSDKFIIVGPNHTGLGSEVALMSEGEWETPLGAVPVDEEIAGRVVGGIVSDDAMAHLYEHSVEVQLPFLQFLRNDFSFVPVCMRMQDYETALKLGEKLAPERDALLIASTDFSHVGMDYGQIPPAGISVNKWASMQDKKAIDAILSMDVEKFMEVVALNNISMCGYGCVAAVMVAAKKRG
;
A
#
# COMPACT_ATOMS: atom_id res chain seq x y z
N MET A 1 3.26 -8.53 20.71
CA MET A 1 3.91 -9.46 19.74
C MET A 1 4.90 -8.68 18.88
N ILE A 2 6.01 -9.27 18.39
CA ILE A 2 6.97 -8.57 17.50
C ILE A 2 7.02 -9.30 16.16
N ARG A 3 6.76 -8.56 15.07
CA ARG A 3 6.88 -9.05 13.69
C ARG A 3 8.22 -8.56 13.13
N ARG A 4 9.17 -9.48 12.90
CA ARG A 4 10.51 -9.17 12.37
C ARG A 4 10.43 -8.67 10.92
N ALA A 5 11.40 -7.84 10.51
CA ALA A 5 11.56 -7.47 9.11
C ALA A 5 11.85 -8.72 8.25
N VAL A 6 11.05 -8.98 7.22
CA VAL A 6 11.26 -10.11 6.29
C VAL A 6 11.56 -9.65 4.87
N ALA A 7 11.33 -8.37 4.58
CA ALA A 7 11.64 -7.74 3.31
C ALA A 7 12.99 -7.00 3.34
N ALA A 8 13.54 -6.72 4.52
CA ALA A 8 14.90 -6.19 4.69
C ALA A 8 15.97 -7.11 4.05
N GLY A 9 16.90 -6.50 3.30
CA GLY A 9 17.92 -7.19 2.52
C GLY A 9 17.41 -7.88 1.25
N ARG A 10 16.12 -7.71 0.90
CA ARG A 10 15.49 -8.33 -0.29
C ARG A 10 14.72 -7.33 -1.14
N PHE A 11 13.84 -6.55 -0.51
CA PHE A 11 13.05 -5.51 -1.16
C PHE A 11 13.65 -4.12 -0.92
N TYR A 12 14.32 -3.94 0.20
CA TYR A 12 15.02 -2.71 0.56
C TYR A 12 16.27 -3.06 1.39
N GLU A 13 17.18 -2.12 1.59
CA GLU A 13 18.44 -2.37 2.30
C GLU A 13 18.23 -2.85 3.75
N GLY A 14 19.08 -3.80 4.19
CA GLY A 14 18.96 -4.41 5.52
C GLY A 14 19.65 -3.65 6.66
N ASP A 15 20.45 -2.63 6.32
CA ASP A 15 21.19 -1.79 7.26
C ASP A 15 20.56 -0.39 7.35
N GLU A 16 20.58 0.22 8.55
CA GLU A 16 19.94 1.52 8.77
C GLU A 16 20.50 2.62 7.86
N ALA A 17 21.82 2.74 7.77
CA ALA A 17 22.46 3.81 7.01
C ALA A 17 22.24 3.61 5.51
N ALA A 18 22.42 2.38 5.04
CA ALA A 18 22.17 2.02 3.64
C ALA A 18 20.70 2.22 3.24
N LEU A 19 19.75 1.92 4.13
CA LEU A 19 18.32 2.13 3.87
C LEU A 19 17.95 3.61 3.78
N ARG A 20 18.50 4.45 4.66
CA ARG A 20 18.31 5.91 4.58
C ARG A 20 18.89 6.49 3.28
N GLU A 21 20.05 6.00 2.86
CA GLU A 21 20.66 6.39 1.59
C GLU A 21 19.81 5.93 0.40
N GLN A 22 19.38 4.67 0.38
CA GLN A 22 18.49 4.14 -0.68
C GLN A 22 17.17 4.91 -0.79
N ILE A 23 16.55 5.28 0.34
CA ILE A 23 15.33 6.10 0.32
C ILE A 23 15.63 7.51 -0.20
N THR A 24 16.74 8.12 0.21
CA THR A 24 17.21 9.41 -0.31
C THR A 24 17.38 9.36 -1.84
N GLU A 25 18.03 8.31 -2.35
CA GLU A 25 18.18 8.07 -3.79
C GLU A 25 16.82 7.94 -4.48
N CYS A 26 15.86 7.22 -3.88
CA CYS A 26 14.50 7.13 -4.44
C CYS A 26 13.83 8.50 -4.60
N PHE A 27 14.01 9.42 -3.65
CA PHE A 27 13.48 10.77 -3.75
C PHE A 27 14.18 11.62 -4.82
N LEU A 28 15.48 11.41 -5.02
CA LEU A 28 16.31 12.20 -5.94
C LEU A 28 16.45 11.59 -7.35
N ASP A 29 16.00 10.35 -7.55
CA ASP A 29 15.98 9.64 -8.84
C ASP A 29 15.17 10.42 -9.88
N GLU A 30 15.55 10.32 -11.15
CA GLU A 30 14.85 11.00 -12.26
C GLU A 30 13.39 10.58 -12.43
N ARG A 31 13.03 9.37 -11.97
CA ARG A 31 11.66 8.84 -11.93
C ARG A 31 10.90 9.32 -10.68
N GLY A 32 11.64 9.78 -9.67
CA GLY A 32 11.12 10.27 -8.39
C GLY A 32 10.71 11.74 -8.43
N PRO A 33 10.40 12.32 -7.26
CA PRO A 33 10.01 13.73 -7.15
C PRO A 33 11.18 14.72 -7.41
N GLY A 34 12.43 14.24 -7.42
CA GLY A 34 13.63 15.05 -7.69
C GLY A 34 14.01 15.97 -6.53
N LEU A 35 13.43 15.77 -5.35
CA LEU A 35 13.67 16.56 -4.15
C LEU A 35 13.46 15.72 -2.89
N LEU A 36 14.16 16.07 -1.83
CA LEU A 36 13.94 15.47 -0.51
C LEU A 36 12.63 15.99 0.09
N PRO A 37 11.85 15.13 0.76
CA PRO A 37 10.58 15.51 1.33
C PRO A 37 10.79 16.41 2.54
N GLU A 38 9.94 17.43 2.68
CA GLU A 38 9.87 18.27 3.87
C GLU A 38 8.47 18.14 4.48
N ILE A 39 8.40 17.92 5.79
CA ILE A 39 7.10 17.85 6.48
C ILE A 39 6.52 19.26 6.56
N GLY A 40 5.43 19.48 5.82
CA GLY A 40 4.70 20.74 5.79
C GLY A 40 3.70 20.90 6.93
N VAL A 41 3.11 22.09 7.02
CA VAL A 41 1.95 22.41 7.87
C VAL A 41 0.63 22.33 7.07
N GLY A 42 0.55 21.38 6.14
CA GLY A 42 -0.60 21.25 5.24
C GLY A 42 -1.92 21.01 5.97
N GLU A 43 -3.01 21.04 5.22
CA GLU A 43 -4.37 20.97 5.76
C GLU A 43 -4.84 19.54 6.09
N GLY A 44 -3.99 18.52 5.90
CA GLY A 44 -4.36 17.11 6.11
C GLY A 44 -5.51 16.67 5.20
N ARG A 45 -5.48 17.10 3.92
CA ARG A 45 -6.51 16.77 2.93
C ARG A 45 -6.33 15.39 2.31
N VAL A 46 -5.14 14.81 2.34
CA VAL A 46 -4.84 13.48 1.80
C VAL A 46 -5.48 12.43 2.71
N LYS A 47 -6.54 11.81 2.20
CA LYS A 47 -7.30 10.77 2.92
C LYS A 47 -6.81 9.36 2.59
N GLY A 48 -6.20 9.18 1.42
CA GLY A 48 -5.74 7.89 0.95
C GLY A 48 -4.74 8.03 -0.19
N CYS A 49 -3.80 7.08 -0.28
CA CYS A 49 -2.81 6.97 -1.35
C CYS A 49 -2.80 5.54 -1.93
N VAL A 50 -2.41 5.42 -3.19
CA VAL A 50 -2.09 4.14 -3.84
C VAL A 50 -0.58 4.12 -4.06
N VAL A 51 0.11 3.11 -3.52
CA VAL A 51 1.58 3.07 -3.45
C VAL A 51 2.09 1.68 -3.86
N PRO A 52 3.13 1.55 -4.71
CA PRO A 52 3.68 0.26 -5.10
C PRO A 52 4.43 -0.44 -3.96
N HIS A 53 4.68 -1.74 -4.12
CA HIS A 53 5.40 -2.55 -3.13
C HIS A 53 6.44 -3.52 -3.71
N ALA A 54 6.80 -3.39 -4.99
CA ALA A 54 8.03 -4.02 -5.48
C ALA A 54 9.26 -3.52 -4.69
N GLY A 55 10.41 -4.18 -4.88
CA GLY A 55 11.66 -3.74 -4.27
C GLY A 55 12.03 -2.31 -4.67
N TYR A 56 12.66 -1.56 -3.77
CA TYR A 56 12.92 -0.12 -3.90
C TYR A 56 13.73 0.22 -5.16
N VAL A 57 14.64 -0.66 -5.59
CA VAL A 57 15.36 -0.51 -6.86
C VAL A 57 14.44 -0.39 -8.08
N PHE A 58 13.25 -1.00 -8.03
CA PHE A 58 12.26 -1.00 -9.10
C PHE A 58 11.22 0.11 -8.93
N SER A 59 10.58 0.18 -7.76
CA SER A 59 9.40 1.02 -7.53
C SER A 59 9.61 2.13 -6.50
N GLY A 60 10.73 2.17 -5.79
CA GLY A 60 10.97 3.11 -4.70
C GLY A 60 10.88 4.57 -5.16
N ALA A 61 11.44 4.90 -6.33
CA ALA A 61 11.31 6.23 -6.91
C ALA A 61 9.85 6.62 -7.22
N VAL A 62 9.03 5.65 -7.65
CA VAL A 62 7.60 5.89 -7.88
C VAL A 62 6.86 6.07 -6.56
N ALA A 63 7.15 5.24 -5.55
CA ALA A 63 6.57 5.35 -4.21
C ALA A 63 6.89 6.71 -3.55
N ALA A 64 8.10 7.24 -3.79
CA ALA A 64 8.55 8.51 -3.23
C ALA A 64 7.64 9.70 -3.59
N HIS A 65 6.94 9.69 -4.73
CA HIS A 65 5.95 10.72 -5.06
C HIS A 65 4.80 10.77 -4.04
N SER A 66 4.26 9.61 -3.65
CA SER A 66 3.19 9.52 -2.65
C SER A 66 3.66 10.01 -1.29
N TYR A 67 4.87 9.61 -0.88
CA TYR A 67 5.42 10.03 0.41
C TYR A 67 5.82 11.50 0.46
N ALA A 68 6.26 12.09 -0.65
CA ALA A 68 6.49 13.53 -0.75
C ALA A 68 5.18 14.32 -0.56
N GLU A 69 4.08 13.88 -1.17
CA GLU A 69 2.77 14.53 -0.98
C GLU A 69 2.20 14.29 0.43
N ILE A 70 2.39 13.11 1.02
CA ILE A 70 2.04 12.85 2.44
C ILE A 70 2.81 13.79 3.38
N ALA A 71 4.12 13.96 3.17
CA ALA A 71 4.93 14.85 4.00
C ALA A 71 4.45 16.31 3.88
N LYS A 72 4.23 16.77 2.65
CA LYS A 72 3.82 18.14 2.33
C LYS A 72 2.43 18.50 2.86
N ASP A 73 1.49 17.56 2.86
CA ASP A 73 0.11 17.79 3.28
C ASP A 73 -0.09 17.84 4.81
N GLY A 74 0.96 17.60 5.59
CA GLY A 74 0.90 17.53 7.04
C GLY A 74 0.89 16.07 7.49
N PHE A 75 2.07 15.57 7.83
CA PHE A 75 2.31 14.16 8.19
C PHE A 75 1.34 13.68 9.29
N SER A 76 0.55 12.65 8.99
CA SER A 76 -0.32 11.97 9.96
C SER A 76 0.50 11.11 10.92
N ASP A 77 0.06 10.99 12.17
CA ASP A 77 0.65 10.12 13.18
C ASP A 77 0.04 8.71 13.20
N LYS A 78 -0.99 8.46 12.37
CA LYS A 78 -1.69 7.16 12.30
C LYS A 78 -1.90 6.73 10.86
N PHE A 79 -1.59 5.47 10.54
CA PHE A 79 -1.76 4.93 9.20
C PHE A 79 -2.59 3.64 9.21
N ILE A 80 -3.36 3.39 8.16
CA ILE A 80 -3.91 2.06 7.89
C ILE A 80 -3.39 1.64 6.53
N ILE A 81 -2.63 0.56 6.50
CA ILE A 81 -1.95 0.09 5.29
C ILE A 81 -2.62 -1.21 4.88
N VAL A 82 -3.30 -1.18 3.73
CA VAL A 82 -4.01 -2.33 3.14
C VAL A 82 -3.17 -2.88 2.01
N GLY A 83 -2.59 -4.06 2.21
CA GLY A 83 -1.79 -4.74 1.20
C GLY A 83 -2.39 -6.11 0.83
N PRO A 84 -2.16 -6.60 -0.40
CA PRO A 84 -2.58 -7.93 -0.79
C PRO A 84 -1.80 -9.01 -0.05
N ASN A 85 -2.40 -10.20 0.01
CA ASN A 85 -1.78 -11.41 0.55
C ASN A 85 -1.20 -12.28 -0.58
N HIS A 86 0.11 -12.19 -0.80
CA HIS A 86 0.87 -13.01 -1.75
C HIS A 86 1.24 -14.38 -1.18
N THR A 87 1.30 -14.52 0.15
CA THR A 87 1.70 -15.77 0.81
C THR A 87 0.60 -16.82 0.84
N GLY A 88 -0.67 -16.38 0.82
CA GLY A 88 -1.84 -17.22 1.03
C GLY A 88 -1.99 -17.74 2.46
N LEU A 89 -1.21 -17.22 3.43
CA LEU A 89 -1.30 -17.59 4.84
C LEU A 89 -2.38 -16.79 5.56
N GLY A 90 -2.96 -17.39 6.60
CA GLY A 90 -3.97 -16.76 7.44
C GLY A 90 -5.32 -16.56 6.75
N SER A 91 -6.12 -15.68 7.35
CA SER A 91 -7.51 -15.41 7.00
C SER A 91 -7.67 -14.58 5.71
N GLU A 92 -8.88 -14.59 5.13
CA GLU A 92 -9.17 -13.92 3.86
C GLU A 92 -8.99 -12.39 3.91
N VAL A 93 -9.36 -11.77 5.03
CA VAL A 93 -8.95 -10.41 5.39
C VAL A 93 -8.49 -10.48 6.84
N ALA A 94 -7.21 -10.18 7.04
CA ALA A 94 -6.54 -10.29 8.31
C ALA A 94 -5.92 -8.95 8.70
N LEU A 95 -5.84 -8.70 9.99
CA LEU A 95 -4.94 -7.69 10.55
C LEU A 95 -4.17 -8.30 11.73
N MET A 96 -3.13 -7.61 12.17
CA MET A 96 -2.47 -7.86 13.45
C MET A 96 -2.91 -6.76 14.42
N SER A 97 -3.61 -7.12 15.50
CA SER A 97 -4.30 -6.14 16.36
C SER A 97 -3.42 -5.50 17.44
N GLU A 98 -2.29 -6.11 17.79
CA GLU A 98 -1.41 -5.69 18.87
C GLU A 98 0.07 -5.89 18.54
N GLY A 99 0.95 -5.18 19.25
CA GLY A 99 2.40 -5.32 19.12
C GLY A 99 3.06 -4.35 18.14
N GLU A 100 4.15 -4.76 17.51
CA GLU A 100 4.99 -3.89 16.68
C GLU A 100 5.67 -4.64 15.53
N TRP A 101 6.02 -3.89 14.48
CA TRP A 101 6.77 -4.39 13.32
C TRP A 101 8.16 -3.77 13.30
N GLU A 102 9.19 -4.61 13.24
CA GLU A 102 10.56 -4.14 13.12
C GLU A 102 10.93 -3.84 11.66
N THR A 103 11.71 -2.79 11.47
CA THR A 103 12.50 -2.51 10.26
C THR A 103 13.93 -2.15 10.67
N PRO A 104 14.88 -2.00 9.73
CA PRO A 104 16.20 -1.46 10.03
C PRO A 104 16.20 -0.04 10.61
N LEU A 105 15.11 0.73 10.44
CA LEU A 105 14.98 2.09 10.99
C LEU A 105 14.34 2.13 12.39
N GLY A 106 14.00 0.97 12.95
CA GLY A 106 13.38 0.83 14.27
C GLY A 106 12.03 0.10 14.22
N ALA A 107 11.45 -0.13 15.40
CA ALA A 107 10.12 -0.72 15.53
C ALA A 107 9.02 0.32 15.30
N VAL A 108 7.93 -0.10 14.67
CA VAL A 108 6.71 0.69 14.47
C VAL A 108 5.55 0.02 15.22
N PRO A 109 4.91 0.70 16.19
CA PRO A 109 3.82 0.12 16.96
C PRO A 109 2.54 -0.01 16.13
N VAL A 110 1.79 -1.09 16.38
CA VAL A 110 0.42 -1.23 15.88
C VAL A 110 -0.50 -0.28 16.66
N ASP A 111 -1.38 0.43 15.96
CA ASP A 111 -2.44 1.22 16.62
C ASP A 111 -3.55 0.27 17.10
N GLU A 112 -3.41 -0.22 18.34
CA GLU A 112 -4.31 -1.22 18.92
C GLU A 112 -5.75 -0.71 19.06
N GLU A 113 -5.92 0.61 19.22
CA GLU A 113 -7.24 1.25 19.36
C GLU A 113 -8.01 1.23 18.03
N ILE A 114 -7.37 1.65 16.93
CA ILE A 114 -7.93 1.55 15.58
C ILE A 114 -8.12 0.08 15.21
N ALA A 115 -7.11 -0.77 15.44
CA ALA A 115 -7.21 -2.18 15.09
C ALA A 115 -8.40 -2.85 15.79
N GLY A 116 -8.60 -2.60 17.09
CA GLY A 116 -9.74 -3.11 17.84
C GLY A 116 -11.11 -2.68 17.29
N ARG A 117 -11.23 -1.47 16.71
CA ARG A 117 -12.45 -1.02 16.02
C ARG A 117 -12.65 -1.66 14.65
N VAL A 118 -11.56 -1.97 13.94
CA VAL A 118 -11.61 -2.57 12.60
C VAL A 118 -11.87 -4.08 12.64
N VAL A 119 -11.37 -4.79 13.66
CA VAL A 119 -11.58 -6.25 13.84
C VAL A 119 -13.06 -6.63 13.89
N GLY A 120 -13.38 -7.83 13.42
CA GLY A 120 -14.71 -8.45 13.46
C GLY A 120 -15.42 -8.44 12.11
N GLY A 121 -16.45 -9.26 11.97
CA GLY A 121 -17.15 -9.44 10.69
C GLY A 121 -16.25 -10.16 9.69
N ILE A 122 -15.89 -9.49 8.58
CA ILE A 122 -14.98 -10.05 7.56
C ILE A 122 -13.50 -9.96 7.93
N VAL A 123 -13.13 -9.13 8.92
CA VAL A 123 -11.74 -8.90 9.32
C VAL A 123 -11.40 -9.74 10.54
N SER A 124 -10.42 -10.62 10.42
CA SER A 124 -9.93 -11.46 11.52
C SER A 124 -8.66 -10.86 12.12
N ASP A 125 -8.48 -10.99 13.43
CA ASP A 125 -7.19 -10.77 14.07
C ASP A 125 -6.35 -12.03 13.89
N ASP A 126 -5.41 -11.98 12.94
CA ASP A 126 -4.66 -13.14 12.46
C ASP A 126 -3.27 -12.71 11.98
N ALA A 127 -2.34 -12.64 12.93
CA ALA A 127 -0.95 -12.30 12.66
C ALA A 127 -0.25 -13.28 11.69
N MET A 128 -0.78 -14.50 11.46
CA MET A 128 -0.16 -15.45 10.52
C MET A 128 -0.15 -14.91 9.09
N ALA A 129 -1.15 -14.11 8.71
CA ALA A 129 -1.23 -13.49 7.38
C ALA A 129 -0.08 -12.50 7.11
N HIS A 130 0.62 -12.04 8.15
CA HIS A 130 1.68 -11.04 8.06
C HIS A 130 3.08 -11.61 8.24
N LEU A 131 3.21 -12.91 8.56
CA LEU A 131 4.46 -13.53 8.99
C LEU A 131 5.56 -13.44 7.92
N TYR A 132 5.19 -13.58 6.65
CA TYR A 132 6.10 -13.50 5.50
C TYR A 132 5.62 -12.54 4.41
N GLU A 133 4.53 -11.81 4.66
CA GLU A 133 3.96 -10.88 3.69
C GLU A 133 4.74 -9.56 3.70
N HIS A 134 5.03 -9.02 2.52
CA HIS A 134 5.89 -7.85 2.33
C HIS A 134 5.11 -6.59 1.97
N SER A 135 3.92 -6.73 1.38
CA SER A 135 3.18 -5.62 0.76
C SER A 135 2.93 -4.44 1.71
N VAL A 136 2.67 -4.72 2.99
CA VAL A 136 2.54 -3.71 4.05
C VAL A 136 3.89 -3.24 4.58
N GLU A 137 4.85 -4.14 4.78
CA GLU A 137 6.15 -3.83 5.40
C GLU A 137 6.94 -2.80 4.61
N VAL A 138 6.99 -2.95 3.28
CA VAL A 138 7.81 -2.08 2.43
C VAL A 138 7.34 -0.62 2.42
N GLN A 139 6.17 -0.34 2.98
CA GLN A 139 5.65 1.02 3.15
C GLN A 139 6.23 1.71 4.40
N LEU A 140 6.66 0.94 5.40
CA LEU A 140 7.07 1.46 6.71
C LEU A 140 8.39 2.26 6.66
N PRO A 141 9.45 1.83 5.95
CA PRO A 141 10.70 2.59 5.93
C PRO A 141 10.54 4.01 5.34
N PHE A 142 9.70 4.18 4.31
CA PHE A 142 9.41 5.51 3.78
C PHE A 142 8.72 6.42 4.81
N LEU A 143 7.79 5.89 5.61
CA LEU A 143 7.15 6.65 6.69
C LEU A 143 8.17 7.01 7.79
N GLN A 144 8.97 6.04 8.23
CA GLN A 144 10.04 6.22 9.22
C GLN A 144 11.12 7.23 8.78
N PHE A 145 11.41 7.27 7.47
CA PHE A 145 12.32 8.25 6.90
C PHE A 145 11.82 9.69 7.08
N LEU A 146 10.50 9.90 7.01
CA LEU A 146 9.87 11.20 7.27
C LEU A 146 9.82 11.49 8.78
N ARG A 147 9.31 10.55 9.57
CA ARG A 147 9.17 10.66 11.03
C ARG A 147 8.98 9.28 11.65
N ASN A 148 9.57 9.05 12.82
CA ASN A 148 9.46 7.77 13.56
C ASN A 148 8.36 7.71 14.62
N ASP A 149 7.74 8.83 14.96
CA ASP A 149 6.65 8.91 15.95
C ASP A 149 5.29 8.79 15.25
N PHE A 150 4.92 7.55 14.92
CA PHE A 150 3.61 7.19 14.36
C PHE A 150 3.24 5.75 14.71
N SER A 151 1.95 5.44 14.63
CA SER A 151 1.39 4.08 14.73
C SER A 151 0.71 3.68 13.43
N PHE A 152 0.45 2.38 13.25
CA PHE A 152 -0.27 1.91 12.06
C PHE A 152 -1.11 0.67 12.29
N VAL A 153 -2.04 0.38 11.39
CA VAL A 153 -2.77 -0.90 11.34
C VAL A 153 -2.41 -1.64 10.05
N PRO A 154 -1.75 -2.81 10.14
CA PRO A 154 -1.48 -3.65 8.98
C PRO A 154 -2.74 -4.45 8.61
N VAL A 155 -3.26 -4.29 7.39
CA VAL A 155 -4.35 -5.11 6.85
C VAL A 155 -3.84 -5.91 5.66
N CYS A 156 -3.95 -7.23 5.74
CA CYS A 156 -3.58 -8.18 4.69
C CYS A 156 -4.85 -8.74 4.04
N MET A 157 -5.03 -8.48 2.75
CA MET A 157 -6.26 -8.79 2.01
C MET A 157 -6.01 -9.84 0.93
N ARG A 158 -6.48 -11.07 1.16
CA ARG A 158 -6.43 -12.16 0.18
C ARG A 158 -7.67 -12.14 -0.71
N MET A 159 -8.85 -12.06 -0.11
CA MET A 159 -10.11 -12.00 -0.82
C MET A 159 -10.37 -10.58 -1.28
N GLN A 160 -10.28 -10.36 -2.60
CA GLN A 160 -10.28 -9.03 -3.21
C GLN A 160 -11.55 -8.73 -4.04
N ASP A 161 -12.63 -9.48 -3.87
CA ASP A 161 -13.89 -9.20 -4.57
C ASP A 161 -14.56 -7.89 -4.09
N TYR A 162 -15.53 -7.39 -4.87
CA TYR A 162 -16.20 -6.11 -4.61
C TYR A 162 -16.94 -6.07 -3.26
N GLU A 163 -17.59 -7.16 -2.85
CA GLU A 163 -18.34 -7.20 -1.59
C GLU A 163 -17.38 -7.11 -0.39
N THR A 164 -16.26 -7.83 -0.47
CA THR A 164 -15.21 -7.77 0.55
C THR A 164 -14.56 -6.39 0.62
N ALA A 165 -14.22 -5.79 -0.52
CA ALA A 165 -13.67 -4.43 -0.60
C ALA A 165 -14.65 -3.38 -0.04
N LEU A 166 -15.94 -3.49 -0.37
CA LEU A 166 -16.99 -2.62 0.16
C LEU A 166 -17.06 -2.70 1.69
N LYS A 167 -17.19 -3.92 2.24
CA LYS A 167 -17.27 -4.14 3.70
C LYS A 167 -16.02 -3.65 4.43
N LEU A 168 -14.83 -3.87 3.87
CA LEU A 168 -13.59 -3.38 4.46
C LEU A 168 -13.55 -1.85 4.41
N GLY A 169 -13.83 -1.24 3.26
CA GLY A 169 -13.88 0.21 3.14
C GLY A 169 -14.89 0.88 4.07
N GLU A 170 -16.02 0.23 4.35
CA GLU A 170 -17.00 0.69 5.34
C GLU A 170 -16.48 0.65 6.78
N LYS A 171 -15.64 -0.33 7.12
CA LYS A 171 -14.95 -0.38 8.41
C LYS A 171 -13.84 0.65 8.53
N LEU A 172 -13.17 0.98 7.42
CA LEU A 172 -12.08 1.97 7.41
C LEU A 172 -12.61 3.41 7.40
N ALA A 173 -13.77 3.68 6.83
CA ALA A 173 -14.31 5.03 6.67
C ALA A 173 -14.38 5.86 7.97
N PRO A 174 -14.80 5.31 9.14
CA PRO A 174 -14.87 6.03 10.41
C PRO A 174 -13.51 6.46 10.99
N GLU A 175 -12.41 5.80 10.62
CA GLU A 175 -11.07 6.00 11.19
C GLU A 175 -10.34 7.23 10.61
N ARG A 176 -10.99 8.40 10.69
CA ARG A 176 -10.61 9.64 9.98
C ARG A 176 -9.25 10.21 10.39
N ASP A 177 -8.78 9.87 11.59
CA ASP A 177 -7.49 10.32 12.10
C ASP A 177 -6.32 9.59 11.45
N ALA A 178 -6.57 8.46 10.77
CA ALA A 178 -5.55 7.69 10.09
C ALA A 178 -5.56 7.90 8.58
N LEU A 179 -4.38 8.12 8.00
CA LEU A 179 -4.19 8.15 6.54
C LEU A 179 -4.20 6.72 5.98
N LEU A 180 -4.93 6.51 4.88
CA LEU A 180 -5.06 5.20 4.25
C LEU A 180 -4.00 4.98 3.17
N ILE A 181 -3.36 3.82 3.15
CA ILE A 181 -2.41 3.43 2.08
C ILE A 181 -2.90 2.12 1.46
N ALA A 182 -3.28 2.15 0.19
CA ALA A 182 -3.49 0.95 -0.61
C ALA A 182 -2.16 0.56 -1.25
N SER A 183 -1.57 -0.52 -0.77
CA SER A 183 -0.32 -1.05 -1.29
C SER A 183 -0.57 -1.98 -2.48
N THR A 184 -0.14 -1.59 -3.68
CA THR A 184 -0.31 -2.40 -4.89
C THR A 184 0.66 -2.02 -6.01
N ASP A 185 1.20 -3.04 -6.67
CA ASP A 185 1.75 -2.90 -8.02
C ASP A 185 0.62 -3.02 -9.06
N PHE A 186 0.85 -2.44 -10.25
CA PHE A 186 -0.10 -2.47 -11.35
C PHE A 186 0.14 -3.69 -12.26
N SER A 187 0.20 -3.58 -13.58
CA SER A 187 0.26 -4.74 -14.47
C SER A 187 1.55 -5.56 -14.29
N HIS A 188 1.40 -6.80 -13.85
CA HIS A 188 2.42 -7.83 -13.97
C HIS A 188 2.32 -8.49 -15.35
N VAL A 189 3.34 -8.27 -16.19
CA VAL A 189 3.36 -8.72 -17.59
C VAL A 189 4.46 -9.76 -17.77
N GLY A 190 4.14 -10.88 -18.41
CA GLY A 190 5.07 -11.96 -18.66
C GLY A 190 4.41 -13.33 -18.66
N MET A 191 5.15 -14.33 -19.11
CA MET A 191 4.68 -15.71 -19.16
C MET A 191 4.33 -16.25 -17.77
N ASP A 192 5.15 -15.92 -16.77
CA ASP A 192 4.93 -16.34 -15.38
C ASP A 192 3.64 -15.78 -14.77
N TYR A 193 3.13 -14.67 -15.32
CA TYR A 193 1.87 -14.04 -14.91
C TYR A 193 0.68 -14.44 -15.80
N GLY A 194 0.91 -15.21 -16.87
CA GLY A 194 -0.12 -15.51 -17.87
C GLY A 194 -0.57 -14.28 -18.67
N GLN A 195 0.21 -13.21 -18.66
CA GLN A 195 -0.13 -11.90 -19.23
C GLN A 195 0.84 -11.60 -20.37
N ILE A 196 0.49 -12.03 -21.59
CA ILE A 196 1.31 -11.84 -22.78
C ILE A 196 0.74 -10.69 -23.63
N PRO A 197 1.55 -9.66 -23.96
CA PRO A 197 1.12 -8.61 -24.87
C PRO A 197 0.70 -9.17 -26.23
N PRO A 198 -0.33 -8.60 -26.88
CA PRO A 198 -0.67 -8.94 -28.25
C PRO A 198 0.52 -8.76 -29.21
N ALA A 199 0.55 -9.57 -30.28
CA ALA A 199 1.61 -9.51 -31.27
C ALA A 199 1.80 -8.08 -31.83
N GLY A 200 3.05 -7.62 -31.88
CA GLY A 200 3.41 -6.29 -32.35
C GLY A 200 3.31 -5.17 -31.30
N ILE A 201 2.96 -5.48 -30.05
CA ILE A 201 2.93 -4.52 -28.94
C ILE A 201 4.05 -4.87 -27.95
N SER A 202 4.93 -3.91 -27.65
CA SER A 202 5.96 -4.08 -26.61
C SER A 202 5.33 -4.20 -25.22
N VAL A 203 5.97 -4.94 -24.32
CA VAL A 203 5.57 -5.09 -22.90
C VAL A 203 5.23 -3.74 -22.25
N ASN A 204 6.14 -2.76 -22.33
CA ASN A 204 5.97 -1.46 -21.68
C ASN A 204 4.73 -0.71 -22.17
N LYS A 205 4.50 -0.71 -23.50
CA LYS A 205 3.32 -0.08 -24.11
C LYS A 205 2.04 -0.76 -23.66
N TRP A 206 2.03 -2.10 -23.62
CA TRP A 206 0.84 -2.83 -23.21
C TRP A 206 0.54 -2.67 -21.72
N ALA A 207 1.54 -2.79 -20.85
CA ALA A 207 1.42 -2.50 -19.42
C ALA A 207 0.86 -1.08 -19.19
N SER A 208 1.45 -0.08 -19.83
CA SER A 208 0.99 1.32 -19.72
C SER A 208 -0.47 1.50 -20.18
N MET A 209 -0.90 0.81 -21.23
CA MET A 209 -2.30 0.84 -21.67
C MET A 209 -3.25 0.20 -20.66
N GLN A 210 -2.86 -0.91 -20.03
CA GLN A 210 -3.66 -1.59 -19.01
C GLN A 210 -3.72 -0.76 -17.73
N ASP A 211 -2.57 -0.27 -17.26
CA ASP A 211 -2.46 0.56 -16.06
C ASP A 211 -3.26 1.84 -16.19
N LYS A 212 -3.21 2.49 -17.37
CA LYS A 212 -4.00 3.69 -17.64
C LYS A 212 -5.50 3.45 -17.47
N LYS A 213 -6.03 2.29 -17.86
CA LYS A 213 -7.46 1.98 -17.67
C LYS A 213 -7.81 1.91 -16.18
N ALA A 214 -6.98 1.23 -15.39
CA ALA A 214 -7.16 1.13 -13.94
C ALA A 214 -7.05 2.52 -13.28
N ILE A 215 -6.02 3.30 -13.60
CA ILE A 215 -5.82 4.66 -13.07
C ILE A 215 -7.00 5.57 -13.42
N ASP A 216 -7.44 5.61 -14.69
CA ASP A 216 -8.57 6.44 -15.11
C ASP A 216 -9.87 6.05 -14.37
N ALA A 217 -10.05 4.77 -14.04
CA ALA A 217 -11.19 4.32 -13.25
C ALA A 217 -11.06 4.70 -11.76
N ILE A 218 -9.87 4.58 -11.17
CA ILE A 218 -9.58 5.06 -9.80
C ILE A 218 -9.88 6.56 -9.70
N LEU A 219 -9.38 7.37 -10.64
CA LEU A 219 -9.59 8.83 -10.68
C LEU A 219 -11.06 9.23 -10.82
N SER A 220 -11.91 8.35 -11.35
CA SER A 220 -13.36 8.61 -11.42
C SER A 220 -14.09 8.43 -10.09
N MET A 221 -13.42 7.88 -9.06
CA MET A 221 -13.99 7.59 -7.74
C MET A 221 -15.29 6.74 -7.80
N ASP A 222 -15.38 5.90 -8.82
CA ASP A 222 -16.43 4.91 -9.03
C ASP A 222 -15.82 3.51 -8.81
N VAL A 223 -16.09 2.97 -7.63
CA VAL A 223 -15.49 1.72 -7.14
C VAL A 223 -15.99 0.52 -7.95
N GLU A 224 -17.28 0.49 -8.28
CA GLU A 224 -17.88 -0.59 -9.06
C GLU A 224 -17.28 -0.61 -10.47
N LYS A 225 -17.20 0.57 -11.11
CA LYS A 225 -16.54 0.72 -12.40
C LYS A 225 -15.07 0.32 -12.36
N PHE A 226 -14.33 0.68 -11.31
CA PHE A 226 -12.93 0.28 -11.17
C PHE A 226 -12.78 -1.25 -11.11
N MET A 227 -13.59 -1.91 -10.29
CA MET A 227 -13.59 -3.38 -10.18
C MET A 227 -13.99 -4.04 -11.51
N GLU A 228 -14.99 -3.51 -12.20
CA GLU A 228 -15.40 -3.98 -13.53
C GLU A 228 -14.27 -3.80 -14.57
N VAL A 229 -13.62 -2.64 -14.59
CA VAL A 229 -12.50 -2.36 -15.52
C VAL A 229 -11.35 -3.34 -15.30
N VAL A 230 -10.96 -3.60 -14.05
CA VAL A 230 -9.91 -4.57 -13.71
C VAL A 230 -10.30 -5.96 -14.19
N ALA A 231 -11.52 -6.40 -13.88
CA ALA A 231 -12.01 -7.73 -14.24
C ALA A 231 -12.13 -7.93 -15.76
N LEU A 232 -12.82 -7.02 -16.47
CA LEU A 232 -13.08 -7.14 -17.92
C LEU A 232 -11.81 -7.03 -18.76
N ASN A 233 -10.83 -6.27 -18.29
CA ASN A 233 -9.55 -6.12 -19.00
C ASN A 233 -8.49 -7.12 -18.51
N ASN A 234 -8.82 -7.99 -17.56
CA ASN A 234 -7.91 -8.94 -16.94
C ASN A 234 -6.59 -8.27 -16.48
N ILE A 235 -6.70 -7.11 -15.84
CA ILE A 235 -5.54 -6.33 -15.38
C ILE A 235 -4.93 -7.06 -14.19
N SER A 236 -3.66 -7.42 -14.28
CA SER A 236 -2.96 -8.23 -13.29
C SER A 236 -2.50 -7.48 -12.04
N MET A 237 -3.04 -6.28 -11.79
CA MET A 237 -2.82 -5.51 -10.55
C MET A 237 -2.99 -6.41 -9.33
N CYS A 238 -2.00 -6.47 -8.44
CA CYS A 238 -1.99 -7.44 -7.34
C CYS A 238 -2.92 -7.05 -6.18
N GLY A 239 -3.21 -5.77 -5.98
CA GLY A 239 -3.96 -5.22 -4.84
C GLY A 239 -5.23 -4.46 -5.23
N TYR A 240 -5.95 -4.88 -6.29
CA TYR A 240 -7.15 -4.18 -6.76
C TYR A 240 -8.25 -4.09 -5.70
N GLY A 241 -8.46 -5.12 -4.88
CA GLY A 241 -9.41 -5.07 -3.75
C GLY A 241 -8.95 -4.10 -2.65
N CYS A 242 -7.64 -3.98 -2.45
CA CYS A 242 -7.05 -3.04 -1.48
C CYS A 242 -7.33 -1.59 -1.89
N VAL A 243 -7.10 -1.28 -3.19
CA VAL A 243 -7.42 0.03 -3.77
C VAL A 243 -8.92 0.31 -3.67
N ALA A 244 -9.77 -0.65 -4.02
CA ALA A 244 -11.21 -0.49 -3.94
C ALA A 244 -11.69 -0.20 -2.51
N ALA A 245 -11.16 -0.90 -1.50
CA ALA A 245 -11.50 -0.64 -0.10
C ALA A 245 -11.09 0.76 0.34
N VAL A 246 -9.90 1.23 -0.03
CA VAL A 246 -9.44 2.59 0.25
C VAL A 246 -10.28 3.63 -0.51
N MET A 247 -10.66 3.38 -1.77
CA MET A 247 -11.57 4.27 -2.51
C MET A 247 -12.94 4.41 -1.84
N VAL A 248 -13.53 3.30 -1.36
CA VAL A 248 -14.80 3.33 -0.61
C VAL A 248 -14.67 4.19 0.65
N ALA A 249 -13.62 3.96 1.43
CA ALA A 249 -13.38 4.70 2.66
C ALA A 249 -13.14 6.21 2.39
N ALA A 250 -12.27 6.52 1.43
CA ALA A 250 -11.96 7.90 1.03
C ALA A 250 -13.22 8.64 0.54
N LYS A 251 -14.04 8.01 -0.30
CA LYS A 251 -15.31 8.59 -0.79
C LYS A 251 -16.28 8.93 0.34
N LYS A 252 -16.38 8.07 1.36
CA LYS A 252 -17.21 8.33 2.57
C LYS A 252 -16.60 9.41 3.47
N ARG A 253 -15.28 9.61 3.41
CA ARG A 253 -14.58 10.71 4.09
C ARG A 253 -14.74 12.06 3.37
N GLY A 254 -15.34 12.09 2.18
CA GLY A 254 -15.54 13.29 1.35
C GLY A 254 -14.24 13.84 0.82
#